data_AF-A0A1R0GX01-F1
#
_entry.id   AF-A0A1R0GX01-F1
#
_cell.length_a   1.000
_cell.length_b   1.000
_cell.length_c   1.000
_cell.angle_alpha   90.00
_cell.angle_beta   90.00
_cell.angle_gamma   90.00
#
_symmetry.space_group_name_H-M   'P 1'
#
loop_
_entity.id
_entity.type
_entity.pdbx_description
1 polymer ?
#
loop_
_entity_poly.entity_id
_entity_poly.type
_entity_poly.pdbx_seq_one_letter_code
_entity_poly.pdbx_strand_id
1 'polypeptide(L)'
;MPDQNTLSKSAADSSISPIIENKSTAKASENSSLIDSIHSLDISDYAPLVTDDFDITTNLETALKEIFERYDLDCDSLLNDKELDDFAIFTNGEPFSKEEKLEISENLDCSEDGFLTLPGFIQMYSLQTCSGDELETWKDLLKHGYNKDLSLSSK
;
A
#
# COMPACT_ATOMS: atom_id res chain seq x y z
N MET A 1 -30.94 30.82 -31.31
CA MET A 1 -30.83 29.43 -30.82
C MET A 1 -29.87 28.68 -31.72
N PRO A 2 -28.96 27.83 -31.20
CA PRO A 2 -28.47 27.65 -29.83
C PRO A 2 -27.05 28.27 -29.68
N ASP A 3 -26.50 28.65 -28.52
CA ASP A 3 -26.28 27.99 -27.22
C ASP A 3 -25.37 26.75 -27.25
N GLN A 4 -24.65 26.58 -26.13
CA GLN A 4 -23.73 25.50 -25.72
C GLN A 4 -22.23 25.88 -25.82
N ASN A 5 -21.59 26.26 -24.71
CA ASN A 5 -20.87 25.39 -23.74
C ASN A 5 -19.36 25.39 -24.09
N THR A 6 -18.34 25.50 -23.23
CA THR A 6 -18.16 25.22 -21.80
C THR A 6 -16.89 25.93 -21.32
N LEU A 7 -17.00 26.51 -20.12
CA LEU A 7 -16.11 26.41 -18.96
C LEU A 7 -14.61 26.02 -19.13
N SER A 8 -13.78 26.89 -18.54
CA SER A 8 -12.78 26.60 -17.50
C SER A 8 -11.84 25.38 -17.70
N LYS A 9 -10.60 25.65 -18.12
CA LYS A 9 -9.45 24.86 -17.65
C LYS A 9 -8.88 25.53 -16.40
N SER A 10 -9.54 25.30 -15.28
CA SER A 10 -8.88 25.40 -13.97
C SER A 10 -7.85 24.28 -13.93
N ALA A 11 -6.61 24.62 -13.57
CA ALA A 11 -5.63 23.63 -13.19
C ALA A 11 -6.23 22.80 -12.03
N ALA A 12 -6.52 21.54 -12.30
CA ALA A 12 -6.75 20.57 -11.24
C ALA A 12 -5.37 20.12 -10.79
N ASP A 13 -4.96 20.71 -9.68
CA ASP A 13 -4.03 20.17 -8.71
C ASP A 13 -4.16 18.63 -8.65
N SER A 14 -3.18 17.91 -9.19
CA SER A 14 -3.08 16.45 -9.10
C SER A 14 -2.55 16.09 -7.72
N SER A 15 -3.32 16.45 -6.69
CA SER A 15 -3.20 15.84 -5.37
C SER A 15 -3.74 14.43 -5.50
N ILE A 16 -2.83 13.46 -5.70
CA ILE A 16 -3.10 12.07 -5.38
C ILE A 16 -3.56 12.08 -3.93
N SER A 17 -4.85 11.90 -3.72
CA SER A 17 -5.41 11.78 -2.38
C SER A 17 -4.88 10.48 -1.80
N PRO A 18 -4.45 10.45 -0.53
CA PRO A 18 -3.96 9.24 0.09
C PRO A 18 -5.04 8.16 -0.03
N ILE A 19 -4.73 7.10 -0.77
CA ILE A 19 -5.49 5.86 -0.75
C ILE A 19 -5.45 5.43 0.72
N ILE A 20 -6.63 5.22 1.32
CA ILE A 20 -6.87 5.01 2.77
C ILE A 20 -7.07 6.31 3.58
N GLU A 21 -8.10 7.08 3.22
CA GLU A 21 -8.74 7.98 4.17
C GLU A 21 -9.65 7.19 5.14
N ASN A 22 -9.07 6.86 6.29
CA ASN A 22 -9.69 6.50 7.57
C ASN A 22 -11.23 6.65 7.63
N LYS A 23 -11.99 5.58 7.33
CA LYS A 23 -13.43 5.52 7.70
C LYS A 23 -13.60 5.01 9.13
N SER A 24 -13.20 5.83 10.10
CA SER A 24 -13.65 5.68 11.48
C SER A 24 -14.80 6.65 11.75
N THR A 25 -16.04 6.16 11.71
CA THR A 25 -17.21 6.90 12.21
C THR A 25 -17.86 6.19 13.41
N ALA A 26 -17.40 6.64 14.59
CA ALA A 26 -18.15 6.87 15.82
C ALA A 26 -18.86 5.71 16.55
N LYS A 27 -18.30 5.36 17.71
CA LYS A 27 -19.04 5.43 18.98
C LYS A 27 -18.12 5.90 20.12
N ALA A 28 -18.53 6.98 20.78
CA ALA A 28 -17.74 7.77 21.71
C ALA A 28 -17.58 7.15 23.11
N SER A 29 -16.54 7.66 23.78
CA SER A 29 -16.43 7.82 25.24
C SER A 29 -15.98 6.59 26.03
N GLU A 30 -14.65 6.36 26.07
CA GLU A 30 -13.85 5.98 27.27
C GLU A 30 -12.41 5.53 26.92
N ASN A 31 -12.07 5.27 25.65
CA ASN A 31 -10.75 4.72 25.25
C ASN A 31 -9.66 5.75 24.88
N SER A 32 -9.77 7.00 25.32
CA SER A 32 -8.88 8.07 24.87
C SER A 32 -7.41 7.91 25.30
N SER A 33 -7.09 7.12 26.34
CA SER A 33 -5.68 6.92 26.77
C SER A 33 -5.00 5.71 26.13
N LEU A 34 -5.76 4.76 25.56
CA LEU A 34 -5.22 3.56 24.93
C LEU A 34 -4.94 3.78 23.43
N ILE A 35 -5.75 4.60 22.76
CA ILE A 35 -5.54 4.93 21.34
C ILE A 35 -4.24 5.72 21.11
N ASP A 36 -3.86 6.60 22.05
CA ASP A 36 -2.59 7.32 22.00
C ASP A 36 -1.37 6.40 22.25
N SER A 37 -1.59 5.27 22.92
CA SER A 37 -0.53 4.27 23.19
C SER A 37 -0.33 3.27 22.04
N ILE A 38 -1.29 3.18 21.11
CA ILE A 38 -1.21 2.29 19.92
C ILE A 38 -0.57 3.04 18.73
N HIS A 39 -0.51 4.37 18.78
CA HIS A 39 -0.18 5.21 17.63
C HIS A 39 1.31 5.52 17.42
N SER A 40 2.20 5.04 18.29
CA SER A 40 3.64 5.31 18.17
C SER A 40 4.43 4.00 18.21
N LEU A 41 4.38 3.24 17.11
CA LEU A 41 5.50 2.37 16.80
C LEU A 41 6.68 3.30 16.54
N ASP A 42 7.65 3.28 17.45
CA ASP A 42 8.91 3.98 17.26
C ASP A 42 9.73 3.19 16.23
N ILE A 43 9.74 3.70 15.00
CA ILE A 43 10.50 3.13 13.89
C ILE A 43 11.88 3.77 13.73
N SER A 44 12.32 4.61 14.68
CA SER A 44 13.60 5.34 14.60
C SER A 44 14.81 4.39 14.56
N ASP A 45 14.68 3.20 15.15
CA ASP A 45 15.71 2.16 15.21
C ASP A 45 15.56 1.08 14.11
N TYR A 46 14.64 1.28 13.16
CA TYR A 46 14.35 0.30 12.11
C TYR A 46 15.25 0.54 10.90
N ALA A 47 15.43 -0.50 10.08
CA ALA A 47 16.17 -0.40 8.83
C ALA A 47 15.54 0.65 7.90
N PRO A 48 16.33 1.40 7.12
CA PRO A 48 15.78 2.35 6.17
C PRO A 48 14.98 1.63 5.08
N LEU A 49 13.74 2.10 4.85
CA LEU A 49 12.89 1.62 3.76
C LEU A 49 13.17 2.33 2.44
N VAL A 50 13.59 3.60 2.54
CA VAL A 50 13.93 4.47 1.41
C VAL A 50 15.37 4.95 1.48
N THR A 51 15.94 5.27 0.33
CA THR A 51 17.25 5.90 0.16
C THR A 51 17.12 7.42 0.27
N ASP A 52 18.26 8.11 0.35
CA ASP A 52 18.30 9.58 0.34
C ASP A 52 17.73 10.19 -0.96
N ASP A 53 17.65 9.40 -2.03
CA ASP A 53 17.10 9.80 -3.33
C ASP A 53 15.57 9.56 -3.45
N PHE A 54 14.91 9.15 -2.35
CA PHE A 54 13.49 8.77 -2.31
C PHE A 54 13.13 7.54 -3.16
N ASP A 55 14.10 6.65 -3.38
CA ASP A 55 13.86 5.33 -3.94
C ASP A 55 13.76 4.29 -2.83
N ILE A 56 13.05 3.19 -3.03
CA ILE A 56 13.04 2.09 -2.05
C ILE A 56 14.42 1.42 -1.94
N THR A 57 14.76 0.89 -0.77
CA THR A 57 16.02 0.15 -0.59
C THR A 57 15.93 -1.26 -1.21
N THR A 58 17.09 -1.81 -1.61
CA THR A 58 17.18 -3.20 -2.10
C THR A 58 16.70 -4.22 -1.08
N ASN A 59 16.83 -3.93 0.23
CA ASN A 59 16.32 -4.80 1.29
C ASN A 59 14.79 -4.83 1.27
N LEU A 60 14.14 -3.66 1.16
CA LEU A 60 12.69 -3.58 1.03
C LEU A 60 12.22 -4.27 -0.26
N GLU A 61 12.87 -4.02 -1.40
CA GLU A 61 12.55 -4.70 -2.67
C GLU A 61 12.61 -6.22 -2.53
N THR A 62 13.66 -6.75 -1.88
CA THR A 62 13.82 -8.18 -1.64
C THR A 62 12.71 -8.74 -0.74
N ALA A 63 12.33 -8.00 0.30
CA ALA A 63 11.24 -8.39 1.19
C ALA A 63 9.88 -8.39 0.47
N LEU A 64 9.59 -7.35 -0.31
CA LEU A 64 8.35 -7.24 -1.08
C LEU A 64 8.24 -8.35 -2.13
N LYS A 65 9.35 -8.70 -2.78
CA LYS A 65 9.39 -9.83 -3.70
C LYS A 65 9.05 -11.15 -3.01
N GLU A 66 9.63 -11.40 -1.85
CA GLU A 66 9.32 -12.61 -1.08
C GLU A 66 7.87 -12.64 -0.60
N ILE A 67 7.32 -11.49 -0.19
CA ILE A 67 5.90 -11.35 0.16
C ILE A 67 5.02 -11.66 -1.06
N PHE A 68 5.31 -11.06 -2.21
CA PHE A 68 4.59 -11.29 -3.45
C PHE A 68 4.53 -12.79 -3.80
N GLU A 69 5.68 -13.47 -3.74
CA GLU A 69 5.79 -14.92 -4.00
C GLU A 69 4.96 -15.79 -3.03
N ARG A 70 4.54 -15.28 -1.87
CA ARG A 70 3.63 -16.02 -0.97
C ARG A 70 2.17 -15.97 -1.41
N TYR A 71 1.77 -14.93 -2.13
CA TYR A 71 0.39 -14.72 -2.58
C TYR A 71 0.17 -15.12 -4.03
N ASP A 72 1.23 -15.20 -4.84
CA ASP A 72 1.22 -15.81 -6.17
C ASP A 72 1.06 -17.34 -6.04
N LEU A 73 -0.19 -17.79 -5.89
CA LEU A 73 -0.52 -19.18 -5.56
C LEU A 73 -0.42 -20.11 -6.77
N ASP A 74 -0.64 -19.57 -7.98
CA ASP A 74 -0.48 -20.30 -9.22
C ASP A 74 0.92 -20.16 -9.86
N CYS A 75 1.79 -19.34 -9.25
CA CYS A 75 3.19 -19.13 -9.63
C CYS A 75 3.35 -18.57 -11.05
N ASP A 76 2.41 -17.74 -11.49
CA ASP A 76 2.43 -17.10 -12.81
C ASP A 76 3.14 -15.74 -12.81
N SER A 77 3.64 -15.30 -11.65
CA SER A 77 4.27 -13.99 -11.41
C SER A 77 3.32 -12.81 -11.55
N LEU A 78 2.02 -13.04 -11.39
CA LEU A 78 0.95 -12.05 -11.34
C LEU A 78 0.13 -12.26 -10.06
N LEU A 79 -0.49 -11.20 -9.56
CA LEU A 79 -1.54 -11.33 -8.56
C LEU A 79 -2.88 -11.07 -9.25
N ASN A 80 -3.63 -12.15 -9.44
CA ASN A 80 -5.00 -12.04 -9.93
C ASN A 80 -5.92 -11.45 -8.85
N ASP A 81 -7.17 -11.14 -9.22
CA ASP A 81 -8.15 -10.52 -8.31
C ASP A 81 -8.28 -11.22 -6.96
N LYS A 82 -8.19 -12.56 -6.95
CA LYS A 82 -8.37 -13.36 -5.74
C LYS A 82 -7.12 -13.29 -4.85
N GLU A 83 -5.94 -13.39 -5.43
CA GLU A 83 -4.68 -13.34 -4.69
C GLU A 83 -4.42 -11.95 -4.13
N LEU A 84 -4.78 -10.92 -4.92
CA LEU A 84 -4.74 -9.53 -4.48
C LEU A 84 -5.72 -9.27 -3.33
N ASP A 85 -6.91 -9.89 -3.37
CA ASP A 85 -7.86 -9.85 -2.24
C ASP A 85 -7.31 -10.57 -1.00
N ASP A 86 -6.71 -11.75 -1.17
CA ASP A 86 -6.12 -12.51 -0.05
C ASP A 86 -4.99 -11.70 0.62
N PHE A 87 -4.18 -11.01 -0.18
CA PHE A 87 -3.18 -10.05 0.30
C PHE A 87 -3.81 -8.90 1.08
N ALA A 88 -4.81 -8.22 0.50
CA ALA A 88 -5.48 -7.08 1.12
C ALA A 88 -6.20 -7.46 2.42
N ILE A 89 -6.82 -8.63 2.47
CA ILE A 89 -7.45 -9.14 3.69
C ILE A 89 -6.41 -9.38 4.77
N PHE A 90 -5.22 -9.87 4.43
CA PHE A 90 -4.16 -10.10 5.40
C PHE A 90 -3.55 -8.79 5.93
N THR A 91 -3.31 -7.81 5.06
CA THR A 91 -2.73 -6.51 5.44
C THR A 91 -3.76 -5.57 6.05
N ASN A 92 -4.88 -5.35 5.39
CA ASN A 92 -5.86 -4.32 5.72
C ASN A 92 -7.09 -4.88 6.47
N GLY A 93 -7.28 -6.19 6.47
CA GLY A 93 -8.44 -6.84 7.09
C GLY A 93 -9.67 -6.92 6.19
N GLU A 94 -9.63 -6.31 5.02
CA GLU A 94 -10.70 -6.32 4.01
C GLU A 94 -10.13 -6.39 2.59
N PRO A 95 -10.85 -6.99 1.63
CA PRO A 95 -10.43 -7.01 0.23
C PRO A 95 -10.49 -5.61 -0.38
N PHE A 96 -9.73 -5.39 -1.44
CA PHE A 96 -9.84 -4.15 -2.20
C PHE A 96 -11.23 -4.01 -2.83
N SER A 97 -11.78 -2.82 -2.76
CA SER A 97 -12.97 -2.42 -3.50
C SER A 97 -12.72 -2.47 -5.01
N LYS A 98 -13.79 -2.48 -5.80
CA LYS A 98 -13.67 -2.49 -7.26
C LYS A 98 -13.00 -1.22 -7.77
N GLU A 99 -13.27 -0.10 -7.11
CA GLU A 99 -12.67 1.19 -7.39
C GLU A 99 -11.15 1.15 -7.15
N GLU A 100 -10.70 0.61 -6.02
CA GLU A 100 -9.26 0.45 -5.72
C GLU A 100 -8.56 -0.48 -6.71
N LYS A 101 -9.18 -1.61 -7.08
CA LYS A 101 -8.60 -2.51 -8.10
C LYS A 101 -8.48 -1.84 -9.47
N LEU A 102 -9.46 -1.01 -9.82
CA LEU A 102 -9.42 -0.24 -11.06
C LEU A 102 -8.29 0.79 -11.01
N GLU A 103 -8.14 1.52 -9.90
CA GLU A 103 -7.02 2.44 -9.70
C GLU A 103 -5.65 1.74 -9.77
N ILE A 104 -5.52 0.55 -9.18
CA ILE A 104 -4.33 -0.29 -9.28
C ILE A 104 -4.04 -0.62 -10.75
N SER A 105 -5.05 -1.08 -11.50
CA SER A 105 -4.89 -1.44 -12.91
C SER A 105 -4.57 -0.25 -13.83
N GLU A 106 -5.01 0.96 -13.47
CA GLU A 106 -4.81 2.17 -14.26
C GLU A 106 -3.50 2.90 -13.95
N ASN A 107 -3.01 2.82 -12.71
CA ASN A 107 -1.87 3.59 -12.23
C ASN A 107 -0.60 2.77 -11.98
N LEU A 108 -0.74 1.44 -11.85
CA LEU A 108 0.38 0.54 -11.57
C LEU A 108 0.67 -0.40 -12.73
N ASP A 109 1.85 -1.00 -12.72
CA ASP A 109 2.23 -1.99 -13.71
C ASP A 109 1.40 -3.28 -13.54
N CYS A 110 0.56 -3.55 -14.56
CA CYS A 110 -0.34 -4.69 -14.60
C CYS A 110 -0.22 -5.43 -15.94
N SER A 111 -0.64 -6.69 -15.97
CA SER A 111 -0.72 -7.50 -17.19
C SER A 111 -1.80 -6.96 -18.15
N GLU A 112 -1.84 -7.48 -19.39
CA GLU A 112 -2.91 -7.14 -20.35
C GLU A 112 -4.32 -7.48 -19.83
N ASP A 113 -4.42 -8.44 -18.90
CA ASP A 113 -5.66 -8.86 -18.25
C ASP A 113 -5.97 -8.06 -16.96
N GLY A 114 -5.11 -7.10 -16.59
CA GLY A 114 -5.28 -6.24 -15.41
C GLY A 114 -4.79 -6.85 -14.09
N PHE A 115 -4.00 -7.92 -14.13
CA PHE A 115 -3.43 -8.54 -12.93
C PHE A 115 -2.13 -7.85 -12.52
N LEU A 116 -1.94 -7.64 -11.22
CA LEU A 116 -0.82 -6.86 -10.70
C LEU A 116 0.49 -7.62 -10.86
N THR A 117 1.49 -7.02 -11.49
CA THR A 117 2.82 -7.63 -11.65
C THR A 117 3.68 -7.39 -10.41
N LEU A 118 4.78 -8.13 -10.26
CA LEU A 118 5.78 -7.84 -9.21
C LEU A 118 6.30 -6.38 -9.28
N PRO A 119 6.70 -5.83 -10.45
CA PRO A 119 7.03 -4.41 -10.58
C PRO A 119 5.91 -3.47 -10.10
N GLY A 120 4.64 -3.77 -10.41
CA GLY A 120 3.50 -2.98 -9.98
C GLY A 120 3.29 -3.03 -8.47
N PHE A 121 3.46 -4.21 -7.87
CA PHE A 121 3.41 -4.40 -6.42
C PHE A 121 4.52 -3.62 -5.69
N ILE A 122 5.73 -3.64 -6.22
CA ILE A 122 6.85 -2.84 -5.71
C ILE A 122 6.56 -1.35 -5.85
N GLN A 123 5.99 -0.93 -6.99
CA GLN A 123 5.60 0.46 -7.23
C GLN A 123 4.53 0.94 -6.25
N MET A 124 3.53 0.11 -5.95
CA MET A 124 2.50 0.40 -4.95
C MET A 124 3.12 0.78 -3.60
N TYR A 125 4.03 -0.07 -3.10
CA TYR A 125 4.74 0.18 -1.85
C TYR A 125 5.70 1.37 -1.93
N SER A 126 6.36 1.57 -3.07
CA SER A 126 7.21 2.75 -3.28
C SER A 126 6.41 4.05 -3.17
N LEU A 127 5.23 4.13 -3.79
CA LEU A 127 4.37 5.31 -3.71
C LEU A 127 3.93 5.58 -2.27
N GLN A 128 3.52 4.54 -1.54
CA GLN A 128 3.12 4.66 -0.13
C GLN A 128 4.28 5.10 0.78
N THR A 129 5.42 4.40 0.68
CA THR A 129 6.58 4.61 1.55
C THR A 129 7.22 5.98 1.29
N CYS A 130 7.44 6.32 0.01
CA CYS A 130 8.09 7.58 -0.36
C CYS A 130 7.21 8.82 -0.12
N SER A 131 5.89 8.63 0.00
CA SER A 131 4.95 9.70 0.40
C SER A 131 4.98 10.00 1.91
N GLY A 132 5.81 9.28 2.67
CA GLY A 132 5.99 9.47 4.11
C GLY A 132 5.19 8.50 4.98
N ASP A 133 4.59 7.46 4.38
CA ASP A 133 3.86 6.42 5.12
C ASP A 133 4.70 5.14 5.35
N GLU A 134 5.91 5.37 5.85
CA GLU A 134 6.83 4.30 6.27
C GLU A 134 6.24 3.47 7.42
N LEU A 135 5.42 4.09 8.25
CA LEU A 135 4.81 3.44 9.40
C LEU A 135 3.83 2.33 8.99
N GLU A 136 2.93 2.60 8.03
CA GLU A 136 2.03 1.57 7.51
C GLU A 136 2.81 0.46 6.81
N THR A 137 3.85 0.83 6.04
CA THR A 137 4.73 -0.16 5.40
C THR A 137 5.38 -1.08 6.43
N TRP A 138 5.88 -0.52 7.54
CA TRP A 138 6.43 -1.32 8.63
C TRP A 138 5.42 -2.21 9.32
N LYS A 139 4.17 -1.76 9.52
CA LYS A 139 3.11 -2.60 10.10
C LYS A 139 2.86 -3.83 9.23
N ASP A 140 2.85 -3.67 7.92
CA ASP A 140 2.67 -4.79 6.99
C ASP A 140 3.86 -5.74 6.99
N LEU A 141 5.09 -5.22 6.96
CA LEU A 141 6.31 -6.04 7.07
C LEU A 141 6.30 -6.88 8.36
N LEU A 142 5.94 -6.26 9.50
CA LEU A 142 5.82 -6.96 10.78
C LEU A 142 4.74 -8.05 10.75
N LYS A 143 3.57 -7.80 10.14
CA LYS A 143 2.52 -8.82 9.96
C LYS A 143 3.00 -10.01 9.14
N HIS A 144 3.85 -9.76 8.14
CA HIS A 144 4.46 -10.80 7.30
C HIS A 144 5.64 -11.53 7.96
N GLY A 145 6.03 -11.13 9.18
CA GLY A 145 7.07 -11.80 9.98
C GLY A 145 8.48 -11.23 9.82
N TYR A 146 8.62 -10.04 9.22
CA TYR A 146 9.87 -9.30 9.22
C TYR A 146 10.12 -8.68 10.60
N ASN A 147 11.39 -8.48 10.96
CA ASN A 147 11.79 -7.69 12.12
C ASN A 147 12.26 -6.30 11.71
N LYS A 148 12.62 -5.49 12.71
CA LYS A 148 13.16 -4.13 12.52
C LYS A 148 14.42 -4.06 11.64
N ASP A 149 15.16 -5.17 11.50
CA ASP A 149 16.34 -5.26 10.64
C ASP A 149 15.98 -5.73 9.22
N LEU A 150 14.69 -5.72 8.87
CA LEU A 150 14.13 -6.15 7.58
C LEU A 150 14.51 -7.60 7.24
N SER A 151 14.68 -8.41 8.28
CA SER A 151 15.00 -9.83 8.19
C SER A 151 13.81 -10.67 8.61
N LEU A 152 13.55 -11.74 7.87
CA LEU A 152 12.55 -12.74 8.25
C LEU A 152 12.93 -13.36 9.59
N SER A 153 12.16 -13.06 10.62
CA SER A 153 12.30 -13.72 11.91
C SER A 153 11.66 -15.10 11.78
N SER A 154 12.45 -16.05 11.30
CA SER A 154 12.08 -17.46 11.24
C SER A 154 11.54 -17.89 12.62
N LYS A 155 10.32 -18.43 12.64
CA LYS A 155 9.67 -18.97 13.85
C LYS A 155 10.37 -20.21 14.36
#